data_AF-A0A250X672-F1
#
_entry.id   AF-A0A250X672-F1
#
_cell.length_a   1.000
_cell.length_b   1.000
_cell.length_c   1.000
_cell.angle_alpha   90.00
_cell.angle_beta   90.00
_cell.angle_gamma   90.00
#
_symmetry.space_group_name_H-M   'P 1'
#
loop_
_entity.id
_entity.type
_entity.pdbx_description
1 polymer ?
#
loop_
_entity_poly.entity_id
_entity_poly.type
_entity_poly.pdbx_seq_one_letter_code
_entity_poly.pdbx_strand_id
1 'polypeptide(L)'
;MSTLEEILHSGHSVWRERVERASKAATFVLTMDEHRMLMNQTVNAAVGAMRSRRNLLPDSKHDGNTSFTQLDDVILPLLQVQRDMDMEDVLGPYPSTSDVVFDVLISDVKPDDLPLRISEALETQYLSEMATRQGPVKGIIYNTKDTTLRVLVTLPVSMRGKSLATHFIFDTGAPRTYLALSVLEALGVPEVSLHSEVVRINGVKASVSVSDTSKLSYDDGNGGTIQKPCHFVGLNILGMDFLDRAGIELTINMKTNATTFTFPS
;
A
#
# COMPACT_ATOMS: atom_id res chain seq x y z
N MET A 1 -24.38 3.23 28.03
CA MET A 1 -23.44 4.34 27.80
C MET A 1 -22.10 3.96 28.39
N SER A 2 -21.21 3.41 27.58
CA SER A 2 -19.80 3.29 27.95
C SER A 2 -19.05 4.59 27.67
N THR A 3 -18.28 5.06 28.65
CA THR A 3 -17.49 6.28 28.49
C THR A 3 -16.24 6.03 27.62
N LEU A 4 -15.66 7.09 27.08
CA LEU A 4 -14.38 7.10 26.36
C LEU A 4 -13.25 6.41 27.16
N GLU A 5 -13.31 6.56 28.49
CA GLU A 5 -12.39 5.90 29.43
C GLU A 5 -12.61 4.39 29.52
N GLU A 6 -13.85 3.90 29.43
CA GLU A 6 -14.14 2.46 29.44
C GLU A 6 -13.62 1.73 28.19
N ILE A 7 -13.64 2.39 27.02
CA ILE A 7 -13.12 1.83 25.76
C ILE A 7 -11.58 1.79 25.76
N LEU A 8 -10.90 2.76 26.39
CA LEU A 8 -9.44 2.74 26.55
C LEU A 8 -8.95 1.52 27.34
N HIS A 9 -9.77 1.01 28.28
CA HIS A 9 -9.44 -0.13 29.12
C HIS A 9 -9.85 -1.50 28.54
N SER A 10 -10.64 -1.55 27.46
CA SER A 10 -11.24 -2.80 26.94
C SER A 10 -10.32 -3.67 26.05
N GLY A 11 -9.00 -3.43 26.08
CA GLY A 11 -7.99 -4.34 25.50
C GLY A 11 -7.91 -4.43 23.97
N HIS A 12 -8.83 -3.83 23.21
CA HIS A 12 -8.73 -3.79 21.75
C HIS A 12 -7.79 -2.66 21.27
N SER A 13 -6.60 -3.05 20.78
CA SER A 13 -5.50 -2.14 20.44
C SER A 13 -5.87 -1.04 19.43
N VAL A 14 -6.64 -1.38 18.39
CA VAL A 14 -7.04 -0.45 17.33
C VAL A 14 -8.02 0.62 17.85
N TRP A 15 -8.88 0.27 18.81
CA TRP A 15 -9.85 1.20 19.39
C TRP A 15 -9.18 2.20 20.31
N ARG A 16 -8.23 1.73 21.12
CA ARG A 16 -7.44 2.57 22.03
C ARG A 16 -6.71 3.67 21.29
N GLU A 17 -6.05 3.35 20.18
CA GLU A 17 -5.26 4.31 19.42
C GLU A 17 -6.13 5.38 18.75
N ARG A 18 -7.25 4.99 18.13
CA ARG A 18 -8.19 5.93 17.49
C ARG A 18 -8.84 6.86 18.52
N VAL A 19 -9.23 6.29 19.66
CA VAL A 19 -9.83 7.03 20.79
C VAL A 19 -8.83 8.02 21.40
N GLU A 20 -7.58 7.58 21.62
CA GLU A 20 -6.54 8.43 22.18
C GLU A 20 -6.24 9.62 21.26
N ARG A 21 -6.21 9.41 19.94
CA ARG A 21 -6.04 10.47 18.94
C ARG A 21 -7.22 11.45 18.93
N ALA A 22 -8.46 10.94 18.96
CA ALA A 22 -9.64 11.80 19.06
C ALA A 22 -9.61 12.67 20.33
N SER A 23 -9.16 12.10 21.45
CA SER A 23 -9.01 12.83 22.72
C SER A 23 -7.90 13.89 22.66
N LYS A 24 -6.76 13.59 22.03
CA LYS A 24 -5.69 14.56 21.76
C LYS A 24 -6.16 15.68 20.83
N ALA A 25 -6.94 15.35 19.79
CA ALA A 25 -7.55 16.31 18.86
C ALA A 25 -8.52 17.26 19.54
N ALA A 26 -9.38 16.72 20.40
CA ALA A 26 -10.29 17.53 21.19
C ALA A 26 -9.55 18.45 22.17
N THR A 27 -8.49 17.94 22.83
CA THR A 27 -7.68 18.72 23.78
C THR A 27 -6.93 19.84 23.06
N PHE A 28 -6.31 19.54 21.93
CA PHE A 28 -5.61 20.52 21.09
C PHE A 28 -6.51 21.68 20.69
N VAL A 29 -7.70 21.36 20.18
CA VAL A 29 -8.73 22.34 19.80
C VAL A 29 -9.16 23.21 20.97
N LEU A 30 -9.23 22.65 22.18
CA LEU A 30 -9.58 23.41 23.39
C LEU A 30 -8.43 24.30 23.88
N THR A 31 -7.19 23.98 23.52
CA THR A 31 -5.98 24.75 23.89
C THR A 31 -5.53 25.75 22.82
N MET A 32 -6.13 25.74 21.63
CA MET A 32 -5.86 26.75 20.60
C MET A 32 -6.44 28.10 21.00
N ASP A 33 -5.59 29.13 20.96
CA ASP A 33 -5.94 30.51 21.31
C ASP A 33 -7.14 31.02 20.48
N GLU A 34 -8.14 31.61 21.15
CA GLU A 34 -9.42 32.00 20.54
C GLU A 34 -9.21 32.96 19.35
N HIS A 35 -8.14 33.74 19.40
CA HIS A 35 -7.75 34.68 18.35
C HIS A 35 -7.30 34.01 17.04
N ARG A 36 -6.79 32.77 17.10
CA ARG A 36 -6.43 31.96 15.92
C ARG A 36 -7.63 31.19 15.36
N MET A 37 -8.59 30.79 16.22
CA MET A 37 -9.83 30.14 15.77
C MET A 37 -10.72 31.08 14.95
N LEU A 38 -10.74 32.38 15.27
CA LEU A 38 -11.56 33.37 14.57
C LEU A 38 -11.21 33.58 13.09
N MET A 39 -9.98 33.27 12.66
CA MET A 39 -9.55 33.49 11.26
C MET A 39 -9.86 32.33 10.31
N ASN A 40 -10.32 31.17 10.80
CA ASN A 40 -10.54 30.01 9.94
C ASN A 40 -11.92 29.39 10.18
N GLN A 41 -12.87 29.71 9.29
CA GLN A 41 -14.25 29.23 9.33
C GLN A 41 -14.35 27.70 9.28
N THR A 42 -13.42 27.03 8.60
CA THR A 42 -13.33 25.57 8.51
C THR A 42 -13.00 24.95 9.88
N VAL A 43 -12.12 25.59 10.66
CA VAL A 43 -11.79 25.18 12.02
C VAL A 43 -13.01 25.30 12.92
N ASN A 44 -13.71 26.43 12.88
CA ASN A 44 -14.90 26.65 13.71
C ASN A 44 -16.02 25.65 13.38
N ALA A 45 -16.21 25.32 12.10
CA ALA A 45 -17.18 24.32 11.68
C ALA A 45 -16.80 22.90 12.16
N ALA A 46 -15.53 22.50 12.00
CA ALA A 46 -15.03 21.20 12.46
C ALA A 46 -15.12 21.05 13.99
N VAL A 47 -14.78 22.11 14.73
CA VAL A 47 -14.85 22.13 16.20
C VAL A 47 -16.30 22.15 16.69
N GLY A 48 -17.18 22.88 16.02
CA GLY A 48 -18.62 22.87 16.30
C GLY A 48 -19.24 21.49 16.07
N ALA A 49 -18.87 20.81 14.98
CA ALA A 49 -19.29 19.44 14.68
C ALA A 49 -18.79 18.46 15.75
N MET A 50 -17.52 18.58 16.18
CA MET A 50 -16.95 17.81 17.27
C MET A 50 -17.72 17.97 18.59
N ARG A 51 -17.93 19.22 19.02
CA ARG A 51 -18.60 19.52 20.29
C ARG A 51 -20.03 18.99 20.29
N SER A 52 -20.72 19.07 19.16
CA SER A 52 -22.09 18.57 18.98
C SER A 52 -22.16 17.03 18.97
N ARG A 53 -21.09 16.36 18.51
CA ARG A 53 -21.02 14.89 18.38
C ARG A 53 -20.30 14.17 19.53
N ARG A 54 -19.62 14.89 20.42
CA ARG A 54 -18.94 14.34 21.62
C ARG A 54 -19.88 13.49 22.49
N ASN A 55 -21.16 13.82 22.52
CA ASN A 55 -22.17 13.12 23.33
C ASN A 55 -22.94 12.02 22.56
N LEU A 56 -22.60 11.77 21.28
CA LEU A 56 -23.33 10.87 20.38
C LEU A 56 -22.56 9.59 20.02
N LEU A 57 -21.47 9.27 20.72
CA LEU A 57 -20.77 7.99 20.50
C LEU A 57 -21.74 6.82 20.79
N PRO A 58 -21.99 5.92 19.82
CA PRO A 58 -22.95 4.83 20.01
C PRO A 58 -22.54 3.91 21.14
N ASP A 59 -23.51 3.43 21.91
CA ASP A 59 -23.30 2.31 22.83
C ASP A 59 -22.66 1.15 22.06
N SER A 60 -21.69 0.47 22.67
CA SER A 60 -20.84 -0.60 22.12
C SER A 60 -21.57 -1.88 21.64
N LYS A 61 -22.89 -1.78 21.38
CA LYS A 61 -23.78 -2.88 21.02
C LYS A 61 -24.34 -2.82 19.59
N HIS A 62 -23.97 -1.84 18.76
CA HIS A 62 -24.34 -1.85 17.35
C HIS A 62 -23.12 -1.83 16.42
N ASP A 63 -23.34 -2.36 15.22
CA ASP A 63 -22.35 -2.89 14.29
C ASP A 63 -21.01 -2.14 14.24
N GLY A 64 -19.93 -2.92 14.19
CA GLY A 64 -18.57 -2.40 14.19
C GLY A 64 -18.17 -1.70 12.89
N ASN A 65 -19.08 -1.12 12.11
CA ASN A 65 -18.76 -0.36 10.90
C ASN A 65 -19.28 1.08 10.97
N THR A 66 -20.49 1.29 11.48
CA THR A 66 -21.13 2.62 11.48
C THR A 66 -20.49 3.57 12.51
N SER A 67 -19.98 3.04 13.63
CA SER A 67 -19.33 3.83 14.68
C SER A 67 -17.95 4.37 14.27
N PHE A 68 -17.27 3.74 13.30
CA PHE A 68 -15.95 4.17 12.82
C PHE A 68 -16.04 5.32 11.82
N THR A 69 -16.98 5.24 10.87
CA THR A 69 -17.21 6.32 9.91
C THR A 69 -17.56 7.63 10.63
N GLN A 70 -18.34 7.55 11.71
CA GLN A 70 -18.70 8.72 12.52
C GLN A 70 -17.49 9.36 13.26
N LEU A 71 -16.50 8.56 13.65
CA LEU A 71 -15.25 9.04 14.24
C LEU A 71 -14.30 9.61 13.17
N ASP A 72 -14.17 8.93 12.05
CA ASP A 72 -13.30 9.34 10.95
C ASP A 72 -13.81 10.66 10.30
N ASP A 73 -15.13 10.82 10.17
CA ASP A 73 -15.79 12.07 9.72
C ASP A 73 -15.45 13.28 10.61
N VAL A 74 -15.05 13.04 11.85
CA VAL A 74 -14.73 14.06 12.85
C VAL A 74 -13.23 14.31 12.93
N ILE A 75 -12.42 13.26 12.79
CA ILE A 75 -10.96 13.31 12.88
C ILE A 75 -10.34 13.89 11.60
N LEU A 76 -10.83 13.49 10.41
CA LEU A 76 -10.25 13.90 9.12
C LEU A 76 -10.25 15.41 8.89
N PRO A 77 -11.33 16.17 9.18
CA PRO A 77 -11.32 17.63 9.02
C PRO A 77 -10.31 18.35 9.94
N LEU A 78 -10.04 17.82 11.14
CA LEU A 78 -9.11 18.44 12.09
C LEU A 78 -7.65 18.23 11.71
N LEU A 79 -7.37 17.10 11.06
CA LEU A 79 -6.05 16.82 10.50
C LEU A 79 -5.78 17.67 9.28
N GLN A 80 -6.81 17.91 8.46
CA GLN A 80 -6.70 18.85 7.35
C GLN A 80 -6.39 20.25 7.87
N VAL A 81 -7.06 20.70 8.93
CA VAL A 81 -6.76 21.96 9.62
C VAL A 81 -5.33 22.00 10.15
N GLN A 82 -4.86 20.92 10.79
CA GLN A 82 -3.50 20.85 11.31
C GLN A 82 -2.46 20.97 10.19
N ARG A 83 -2.71 20.31 9.05
CA ARG A 83 -1.88 20.39 7.84
C ARG A 83 -1.89 21.80 7.23
N ASP A 84 -3.06 22.40 7.09
CA ASP A 84 -3.21 23.75 6.52
C ASP A 84 -2.56 24.84 7.39
N MET A 85 -2.36 24.56 8.69
CA MET A 85 -1.69 25.45 9.63
C MET A 85 -0.20 25.18 9.79
N ASP A 86 0.37 24.23 9.03
CA ASP A 86 1.79 23.87 9.02
C ASP A 86 2.35 23.57 10.43
N MET A 87 1.51 22.96 11.28
CA MET A 87 1.88 22.58 12.64
C MET A 87 2.13 21.08 12.73
N GLU A 88 3.39 20.69 12.54
CA GLU A 88 3.85 19.35 12.88
C GLU A 88 3.80 19.15 14.41
N ASP A 89 3.41 17.95 14.84
CA ASP A 89 3.52 17.43 16.23
C ASP A 89 2.42 17.60 17.29
N VAL A 90 1.21 18.12 17.03
CA VAL A 90 0.20 18.18 18.14
C VAL A 90 -0.67 16.93 18.29
N LEU A 91 -1.06 16.27 17.21
CA LEU A 91 -1.88 15.04 17.25
C LEU A 91 -1.07 13.74 17.12
N GLY A 92 0.26 13.87 17.11
CA GLY A 92 1.17 12.84 16.61
C GLY A 92 1.05 12.68 15.08
N PRO A 93 1.95 11.91 14.44
CA PRO A 93 1.91 11.70 13.00
C PRO A 93 0.61 10.96 12.63
N TYR A 94 -0.30 11.69 11.97
CA TYR A 94 -1.20 11.03 11.04
C TYR A 94 -0.36 10.65 9.83
N PRO A 95 -0.45 9.42 9.30
CA PRO A 95 0.28 9.11 8.08
C PRO A 95 -0.09 10.18 7.05
N SER A 96 0.90 10.98 6.69
CA SER A 96 0.79 11.93 5.59
C SER A 96 0.26 11.11 4.42
N THR A 97 -0.71 11.64 3.69
CA THR A 97 -1.16 10.99 2.45
C THR A 97 -0.09 11.05 1.35
N SER A 98 1.15 11.44 1.69
CA SER A 98 2.38 11.27 0.91
C SER A 98 3.27 10.13 1.38
N ASP A 99 3.10 9.57 2.58
CA ASP A 99 3.91 8.46 3.13
C ASP A 99 3.07 7.43 3.89
N VAL A 100 1.86 7.15 3.39
CA VAL A 100 1.21 5.87 3.71
C VAL A 100 2.05 4.80 3.04
N VAL A 101 2.98 4.22 3.81
CA VAL A 101 3.59 2.95 3.44
C VAL A 101 2.45 1.94 3.42
N PHE A 102 1.86 1.72 2.24
CA PHE A 102 1.01 0.58 1.96
C PHE A 102 1.90 -0.65 1.94
N ASP A 103 2.40 -1.01 3.11
CA ASP A 103 3.13 -2.24 3.33
C ASP A 103 2.09 -3.32 3.60
N VAL A 104 1.36 -3.71 2.55
CA VAL A 104 0.56 -4.92 2.63
C VAL A 104 1.57 -6.06 2.73
N LEU A 105 1.85 -6.51 3.96
CA LEU A 105 2.74 -7.63 4.24
C LEU A 105 2.34 -8.84 3.40
N ILE A 106 3.09 -9.11 2.33
CA ILE A 106 2.99 -10.33 1.53
C ILE A 106 3.82 -11.39 2.25
N SER A 107 3.19 -12.08 3.19
CA SER A 107 3.82 -13.16 3.97
C SER A 107 3.35 -14.56 3.54
N ASP A 108 2.31 -14.59 2.72
CA ASP A 108 1.60 -15.77 2.24
C ASP A 108 2.20 -16.38 0.98
N VAL A 109 3.00 -15.61 0.24
CA VAL A 109 3.79 -16.05 -0.92
C VAL A 109 5.27 -15.97 -0.56
N LYS A 110 6.00 -17.08 -0.73
CA LYS A 110 7.45 -17.16 -0.51
C LYS A 110 8.20 -17.13 -1.83
N PRO A 111 9.47 -16.69 -1.85
CA PRO A 111 10.31 -16.73 -3.05
C PRO A 111 10.35 -18.12 -3.72
N ASP A 112 10.41 -19.19 -2.93
CA ASP A 112 10.42 -20.58 -3.42
C ASP A 112 9.10 -21.02 -4.07
N ASP A 113 7.98 -20.32 -3.80
CA ASP A 113 6.70 -20.61 -4.46
C ASP A 113 6.74 -20.20 -5.94
N LEU A 114 7.55 -19.18 -6.32
CA LEU A 114 7.66 -18.68 -7.69
C LEU A 114 8.10 -19.78 -8.68
N PRO A 115 9.29 -20.42 -8.52
CA PRO A 115 9.75 -21.41 -9.48
C PRO A 115 8.90 -22.69 -9.50
N LEU A 116 8.26 -23.04 -8.39
CA LEU A 116 7.54 -24.31 -8.24
C LEU A 116 6.02 -24.15 -8.44
N ARG A 117 5.32 -23.77 -7.37
CA ARG A 117 3.86 -23.81 -7.30
C ARG A 117 3.20 -22.80 -8.23
N ILE A 118 3.79 -21.61 -8.34
CA ILE A 118 3.26 -20.54 -9.19
C ILE A 118 3.54 -20.84 -10.67
N SER A 119 4.71 -21.40 -11.01
CA SER A 119 4.97 -21.88 -12.37
C SER A 119 3.98 -22.96 -12.82
N GLU A 120 3.65 -23.90 -11.93
CA GLU A 120 2.64 -24.93 -12.20
C GLU A 120 1.27 -24.29 -12.44
N ALA A 121 0.84 -23.38 -11.55
CA ALA A 121 -0.46 -22.74 -11.65
C ALA A 121 -0.61 -21.78 -12.86
N LEU A 122 0.47 -21.14 -13.30
CA LEU A 122 0.50 -20.26 -14.47
C LEU A 122 0.89 -21.00 -15.77
N GLU A 123 1.14 -22.32 -15.68
CA GLU A 123 1.56 -23.17 -16.80
C GLU A 123 2.78 -22.61 -17.54
N THR A 124 3.67 -21.90 -16.83
CA THR A 124 4.86 -21.26 -17.41
C THR A 124 6.03 -21.39 -16.46
N GLN A 125 7.14 -21.95 -16.94
CA GLN A 125 8.35 -22.11 -16.13
C GLN A 125 8.97 -20.74 -15.81
N TYR A 126 9.16 -20.45 -14.52
CA TYR A 126 9.84 -19.25 -14.06
C TYR A 126 11.28 -19.16 -14.61
N LEU A 127 11.67 -17.96 -15.05
CA LEU A 127 12.97 -17.63 -15.68
C LEU A 127 13.29 -18.40 -16.96
N SER A 128 12.31 -19.04 -17.59
CA SER A 128 12.46 -19.58 -18.95
C SER A 128 12.46 -18.46 -19.99
N GLU A 129 13.02 -18.71 -21.18
CA GLU A 129 12.98 -17.73 -22.26
C GLU A 129 11.54 -17.44 -22.70
N MET A 130 11.22 -16.15 -22.88
CA MET A 130 9.87 -15.73 -23.20
C MET A 130 9.88 -14.51 -24.12
N ALA A 131 9.22 -14.61 -25.27
CA ALA A 131 9.03 -13.47 -26.17
C ALA A 131 8.03 -12.46 -25.57
N THR A 132 8.14 -11.19 -26.00
CA THR A 132 7.13 -10.16 -25.68
C THR A 132 5.76 -10.61 -26.18
N ARG A 133 4.72 -10.48 -25.36
CA ARG A 133 3.37 -10.90 -25.73
C ARG A 133 2.63 -9.77 -26.43
N GLN A 134 1.95 -10.12 -27.52
CA GLN A 134 0.97 -9.27 -28.16
C GLN A 134 -0.43 -9.67 -27.68
N GLY A 135 -1.25 -8.68 -27.32
CA GLY A 135 -2.61 -8.89 -26.86
C GLY A 135 -2.74 -9.27 -25.38
N PRO A 136 -3.95 -9.73 -24.97
CA PRO A 136 -4.24 -9.98 -23.56
C PRO A 136 -3.39 -11.11 -22.96
N VAL A 137 -2.89 -10.88 -21.75
CA VAL A 137 -2.11 -11.86 -20.99
C VAL A 137 -2.99 -12.49 -19.92
N LYS A 138 -3.03 -13.83 -19.87
CA LYS A 138 -3.75 -14.57 -18.84
C LYS A 138 -2.96 -14.57 -17.53
N GLY A 139 -3.67 -14.38 -16.43
CA GLY A 139 -3.18 -14.62 -15.08
C GLY A 139 -4.18 -15.46 -14.28
N ILE A 140 -3.92 -15.60 -12.98
CA ILE A 140 -4.74 -16.39 -12.06
C ILE A 140 -5.03 -15.61 -10.78
N ILE A 141 -6.10 -16.02 -10.09
CA ILE A 141 -6.28 -15.73 -8.67
C ILE A 141 -5.68 -16.91 -7.90
N TYR A 142 -4.54 -16.67 -7.27
CA TYR A 142 -3.84 -17.65 -6.45
C TYR A 142 -4.33 -17.56 -5.00
N ASN A 143 -4.86 -18.67 -4.50
CA ASN A 143 -5.31 -18.78 -3.11
C ASN A 143 -4.18 -19.34 -2.25
N THR A 144 -3.69 -18.51 -1.33
CA THR A 144 -2.72 -18.93 -0.32
C THR A 144 -3.44 -19.29 0.97
N LYS A 145 -3.31 -20.55 1.41
CA LYS A 145 -3.76 -21.03 2.74
C LYS A 145 -5.13 -20.46 3.16
N ASP A 146 -6.07 -20.49 2.23
CA ASP A 146 -7.51 -20.29 2.38
C ASP A 146 -8.02 -18.92 2.85
N THR A 147 -7.17 -17.90 2.98
CA THR A 147 -7.59 -16.58 3.50
C THR A 147 -7.15 -15.37 2.69
N THR A 148 -6.14 -15.53 1.81
CA THR A 148 -5.63 -14.42 0.99
C THR A 148 -5.65 -14.82 -0.49
N LEU A 149 -6.23 -13.93 -1.30
CA LEU A 149 -6.26 -14.07 -2.75
C LEU A 149 -5.24 -13.11 -3.35
N ARG A 150 -4.35 -13.65 -4.20
CA ARG A 150 -3.34 -12.87 -4.92
C ARG A 150 -3.58 -12.97 -6.40
N VAL A 151 -3.62 -11.84 -7.10
CA VAL A 151 -3.62 -11.86 -8.56
C VAL A 151 -2.18 -12.06 -9.02
N LEU A 152 -1.94 -13.15 -9.75
CA LEU A 152 -0.63 -13.47 -10.31
C LEU A 152 -0.66 -13.45 -11.83
N VAL A 153 0.44 -13.04 -12.45
CA VAL A 153 0.59 -13.02 -13.90
C VAL A 153 2.04 -13.29 -14.30
N THR A 154 2.24 -14.00 -15.41
CA THR A 154 3.57 -14.14 -16.02
C THR A 154 3.75 -13.10 -17.13
N LEU A 155 4.78 -12.27 -17.01
CA LEU A 155 5.16 -11.31 -18.04
C LEU A 155 6.63 -11.49 -18.43
N PRO A 156 6.99 -11.27 -19.70
CA PRO A 156 8.38 -11.29 -20.12
C PRO A 156 9.07 -10.03 -19.61
N VAL A 157 10.17 -10.21 -18.88
CA VAL A 157 11.06 -9.12 -18.49
C VAL A 157 12.30 -9.19 -19.34
N SER A 158 12.61 -8.10 -20.03
CA SER A 158 13.73 -8.04 -20.97
C SER A 158 14.71 -6.92 -20.67
N MET A 159 15.97 -7.26 -20.85
CA MET A 159 17.12 -6.38 -20.68
C MET A 159 18.34 -7.02 -21.36
N ARG A 160 19.22 -6.19 -21.96
CA ARG A 160 20.49 -6.63 -22.56
C ARG A 160 20.35 -7.82 -23.53
N GLY A 161 19.25 -7.85 -24.30
CA GLY A 161 18.98 -8.90 -25.30
C GLY A 161 18.45 -10.21 -24.74
N LYS A 162 18.30 -10.35 -23.42
CA LYS A 162 17.59 -11.48 -22.79
C LYS A 162 16.14 -11.11 -22.48
N SER A 163 15.25 -12.10 -22.51
CA SER A 163 13.84 -11.93 -22.17
C SER A 163 13.33 -13.16 -21.44
N LEU A 164 12.95 -13.01 -20.17
CA LEU A 164 12.65 -14.12 -19.27
C LEU A 164 11.22 -14.05 -18.73
N ALA A 165 10.56 -15.20 -18.65
CA ALA A 165 9.27 -15.37 -18.01
C ALA A 165 9.39 -15.06 -16.51
N THR A 166 8.74 -13.99 -16.06
CA THR A 166 8.77 -13.56 -14.67
C THR A 166 7.36 -13.55 -14.11
N HIS A 167 7.17 -14.21 -12.97
CA HIS A 167 5.89 -14.27 -12.28
C HIS A 167 5.78 -13.09 -11.32
N PHE A 168 4.75 -12.29 -11.49
CA PHE A 168 4.47 -11.10 -10.71
C PHE A 168 3.25 -11.28 -9.82
N ILE A 169 3.33 -10.71 -8.63
CA ILE A 169 2.18 -10.39 -7.80
C ILE A 169 1.69 -9.00 -8.22
N PHE A 170 0.43 -8.91 -8.64
CA PHE A 170 -0.22 -7.63 -8.89
C PHE A 170 -0.59 -6.99 -7.54
N ASP A 171 -0.08 -5.78 -7.29
CA ASP A 171 -0.32 -5.09 -6.03
C ASP A 171 -0.57 -3.59 -6.26
N THR A 172 -1.83 -3.18 -6.13
CA THR A 172 -2.22 -1.76 -6.21
C THR A 172 -1.84 -0.95 -4.97
N GLY A 173 -1.49 -1.63 -3.86
CA GLY A 173 -0.91 -1.00 -2.68
C GLY A 173 0.56 -0.66 -2.88
N ALA A 174 1.27 -1.36 -3.76
CA ALA A 174 2.69 -1.09 -4.00
C ALA A 174 2.88 0.15 -4.89
N PRO A 175 3.49 1.24 -4.41
CA PRO A 175 3.71 2.44 -5.23
C PRO A 175 4.79 2.24 -6.30
N ARG A 176 5.65 1.22 -6.13
CA ARG A 176 6.76 0.91 -7.02
C ARG A 176 6.69 -0.54 -7.48
N THR A 177 7.27 -0.80 -8.64
CA THR A 177 7.47 -2.15 -9.17
C THR A 177 8.81 -2.69 -8.68
N TYR A 178 8.79 -3.95 -8.23
CA TYR A 178 9.95 -4.62 -7.64
C TYR A 178 10.29 -5.89 -8.41
N LEU A 179 11.59 -6.15 -8.57
CA LEU A 179 12.11 -7.43 -9.08
C LEU A 179 12.98 -8.11 -8.04
N ALA A 180 12.82 -9.43 -7.94
CA ALA A 180 13.73 -10.28 -7.19
C ALA A 180 15.14 -10.18 -7.77
N LEU A 181 16.13 -10.19 -6.88
CA LEU A 181 17.55 -10.20 -7.26
C LEU A 181 17.85 -11.29 -8.29
N SER A 182 17.26 -12.48 -8.12
CA SER A 182 17.43 -13.61 -9.05
C SER A 182 16.99 -13.33 -10.49
N VAL A 183 15.99 -12.47 -10.71
CA VAL A 183 15.58 -12.03 -12.06
C VAL A 183 16.66 -11.15 -12.67
N LEU A 184 17.17 -10.20 -11.89
CA LEU A 184 18.20 -9.25 -12.33
C LEU A 184 19.52 -9.98 -12.64
N GLU A 185 19.92 -10.92 -11.80
CA GLU A 185 21.07 -11.80 -12.02
C GLU A 185 20.93 -12.62 -13.30
N ALA A 186 19.76 -13.24 -13.52
CA ALA A 186 19.48 -14.01 -14.73
C ALA A 186 19.54 -13.15 -16.02
N LEU A 187 19.12 -11.88 -15.91
CA LEU A 187 19.24 -10.86 -16.96
C LEU A 187 20.67 -10.29 -17.11
N GLY A 188 21.61 -10.70 -16.24
CA GLY A 188 23.02 -10.32 -16.31
C GLY A 188 23.36 -8.98 -15.64
N VAL A 189 22.57 -8.56 -14.63
CA VAL A 189 22.92 -7.44 -13.76
C VAL A 189 23.75 -7.95 -12.58
N PRO A 190 24.96 -7.41 -12.35
CA PRO A 190 25.76 -7.75 -11.19
C PRO A 190 25.18 -7.13 -9.91
N GLU A 191 25.28 -7.86 -8.80
CA GLU A 191 24.79 -7.54 -7.45
C GLU A 191 25.17 -6.13 -6.93
N VAL A 192 26.25 -5.53 -7.46
CA VAL A 192 26.88 -4.29 -6.95
C VAL A 192 26.16 -2.99 -7.39
N SER A 193 25.04 -3.05 -8.12
CA SER A 193 24.43 -1.87 -8.80
C SER A 193 23.02 -1.46 -8.33
N LEU A 194 22.55 -1.98 -7.19
CA LEU A 194 21.12 -2.17 -7.01
C LEU A 194 20.42 -1.13 -6.12
N HIS A 195 20.17 0.05 -6.67
CA HIS A 195 19.12 0.94 -6.12
C HIS A 195 17.89 0.96 -7.02
N SER A 196 18.09 1.01 -8.34
CA SER A 196 17.02 0.94 -9.34
C SER A 196 17.58 0.57 -10.70
N GLU A 197 16.90 -0.32 -11.42
CA GLU A 197 17.24 -0.71 -12.78
C GLU A 197 16.14 -0.31 -13.77
N VAL A 198 16.50 -0.19 -15.05
CA VAL A 198 15.56 0.09 -16.12
C VAL A 198 15.43 -1.14 -17.01
N VAL A 199 14.27 -1.76 -16.99
CA VAL A 199 13.95 -2.98 -17.75
C VAL A 199 12.78 -2.73 -18.69
N ARG A 200 12.43 -3.72 -19.51
CA ARG A 200 11.17 -3.76 -20.24
C ARG A 200 10.31 -4.90 -19.73
N ILE A 201 9.14 -4.59 -19.17
CA ILE A 201 8.14 -5.57 -18.76
C ILE A 201 7.08 -5.60 -19.85
N ASN A 202 6.93 -6.75 -20.51
CA ASN A 202 6.07 -6.91 -21.69
C ASN A 202 6.27 -5.82 -22.76
N GLY A 203 7.54 -5.47 -23.02
CA GLY A 203 7.92 -4.43 -23.98
C GLY A 203 7.83 -2.99 -23.46
N VAL A 204 7.10 -2.73 -22.37
CA VAL A 204 6.95 -1.40 -21.76
C VAL A 204 8.14 -1.10 -20.86
N LYS A 205 8.75 0.08 -21.02
CA LYS A 205 9.90 0.52 -20.20
C LYS A 205 9.43 0.75 -18.76
N ALA A 206 10.10 0.11 -17.81
CA ALA A 206 9.81 0.19 -16.38
C ALA A 206 11.09 0.54 -15.60
N SER A 207 10.96 1.40 -14.60
CA SER A 207 11.97 1.53 -13.54
C SER A 207 11.59 0.56 -12.45
N VAL A 208 12.52 -0.28 -12.02
CA VAL A 208 12.26 -1.31 -11.01
C VAL A 208 13.21 -1.15 -9.84
N SER A 209 12.67 -1.28 -8.64
CA SER A 209 13.46 -1.42 -7.42
C SER A 209 13.80 -2.88 -7.19
N VAL A 210 14.89 -3.14 -6.46
CA VAL A 210 15.26 -4.50 -6.10
C VAL A 210 14.50 -4.91 -4.84
N SER A 211 13.92 -6.11 -4.86
CA SER A 211 13.34 -6.72 -3.66
C SER A 211 14.37 -7.54 -2.91
N ASP A 212 15.38 -6.87 -2.36
CA ASP A 212 16.39 -7.48 -1.49
C ASP A 212 16.13 -7.14 -0.02
N THR A 213 16.99 -7.65 0.85
CA THR A 213 16.97 -7.38 2.29
C THR A 213 17.50 -5.99 2.64
N SER A 214 17.97 -5.21 1.65
CA SER A 214 18.49 -3.88 1.89
C SER A 214 17.33 -2.98 2.28
N LYS A 215 17.55 -2.17 3.32
CA LYS A 215 16.51 -1.32 3.85
C LYS A 215 16.17 -0.28 2.78
N LEU A 216 14.90 -0.25 2.35
CA LEU A 216 14.38 0.77 1.45
C LEU A 216 14.65 2.13 2.08
N SER A 217 15.42 2.94 1.35
CA SER A 217 15.81 4.29 1.74
C SER A 217 14.76 5.26 1.22
N TYR A 218 14.02 5.87 2.14
CA TYR A 218 13.03 6.91 1.90
C TYR A 218 13.63 8.24 2.32
N ASP A 219 13.34 9.31 1.58
CA ASP A 219 13.56 10.67 2.09
C ASP A 219 12.59 10.88 3.26
N ASP A 220 13.08 11.39 4.39
CA ASP A 220 12.25 11.66 5.56
C ASP A 220 11.52 13.01 5.50
N GLY A 221 11.66 13.74 4.39
CA GLY A 221 11.05 15.06 4.20
C GLY A 221 11.80 16.18 4.91
N ASN A 222 12.79 15.85 5.75
CA ASN A 222 13.65 16.75 6.50
C ASN A 222 15.11 16.68 6.03
N GLY A 223 15.37 16.08 4.87
CA GLY A 223 16.70 15.91 4.30
C GLY A 223 17.51 14.75 4.90
N GLY A 224 16.87 13.89 5.69
CA GLY A 224 17.40 12.62 6.16
C GLY A 224 16.87 11.43 5.35
N THR A 225 17.41 10.25 5.65
CA THR A 225 17.01 9.00 4.99
C THR A 225 16.47 8.01 6.02
N ILE A 226 15.19 7.64 5.90
CA ILE A 226 14.60 6.56 6.68
C ILE A 226 14.83 5.24 5.96
N GLN A 227 15.38 4.27 6.69
CA GLN A 227 15.62 2.92 6.20
C GLN A 227 14.56 1.96 6.78
N LYS A 228 13.62 1.47 5.96
CA LYS A 228 12.64 0.44 6.37
C LYS A 228 12.90 -0.90 5.67
N PRO A 229 12.69 -2.04 6.34
CA PRO A 229 12.82 -3.34 5.70
C PRO A 229 11.85 -3.46 4.51
N CYS A 230 12.34 -3.95 3.37
CA CYS A 230 11.48 -4.36 2.26
C CYS A 230 10.78 -5.66 2.64
N HIS A 231 9.44 -5.74 2.61
CA HIS A 231 8.73 -6.99 2.86
C HIS A 231 8.56 -7.87 1.61
N PHE A 232 9.06 -7.42 0.46
CA PHE A 232 8.94 -8.14 -0.81
C PHE A 232 10.15 -9.03 -1.12
N VAL A 233 11.04 -9.29 -0.15
CA VAL A 233 12.33 -9.95 -0.37
C VAL A 233 12.18 -11.20 -1.23
N GLY A 234 12.83 -11.20 -2.39
CA GLY A 234 12.82 -12.32 -3.34
C GLY A 234 11.53 -12.52 -4.13
N LEU A 235 10.59 -11.56 -4.07
CA LEU A 235 9.34 -11.55 -4.84
C LEU A 235 9.38 -10.51 -5.95
N ASN A 236 8.60 -10.72 -7.01
CA ASN A 236 8.38 -9.72 -8.05
C ASN A 236 7.01 -9.08 -7.86
N ILE A 237 6.97 -7.77 -7.69
CA ILE A 237 5.76 -7.00 -7.42
C ILE A 237 5.52 -6.05 -8.59
N LEU A 238 4.30 -6.07 -9.11
CA LEU A 238 3.86 -5.20 -10.18
C LEU A 238 3.02 -4.08 -9.55
N GLY A 239 3.68 -2.94 -9.34
CA GLY A 239 3.16 -1.80 -8.60
C GLY A 239 2.51 -0.74 -9.47
N MET A 240 1.93 0.27 -8.82
CA MET A 240 1.14 1.31 -9.46
C MET A 240 1.93 2.18 -10.46
N ASP A 241 3.24 2.38 -10.24
CA ASP A 241 4.11 3.12 -11.17
C ASP A 241 4.18 2.51 -12.57
N PHE A 242 4.18 1.18 -12.66
CA PHE A 242 4.15 0.46 -13.92
C PHE A 242 2.72 0.30 -14.43
N LEU A 243 1.77 -0.05 -13.56
CA LEU A 243 0.38 -0.28 -13.94
C LEU A 243 -0.24 0.93 -14.64
N ASP A 244 -0.08 2.11 -14.05
CA ASP A 244 -0.58 3.37 -14.60
C ASP A 244 0.11 3.71 -15.93
N ARG A 245 1.46 3.63 -15.95
CA ARG A 245 2.26 3.89 -17.15
C ARG A 245 1.93 2.95 -18.31
N ALA A 246 1.69 1.68 -18.02
CA ALA A 246 1.39 0.66 -19.01
C ALA A 246 -0.08 0.69 -19.44
N GLY A 247 -0.94 1.48 -18.80
CA GLY A 247 -2.36 1.63 -19.14
C GLY A 247 -3.13 0.31 -19.09
N ILE A 248 -2.76 -0.57 -18.15
CA ILE A 248 -3.27 -1.95 -18.12
C ILE A 248 -4.74 -1.97 -17.68
N GLU A 249 -5.56 -2.71 -18.43
CA GLU A 249 -6.88 -3.11 -17.99
C GLU A 249 -6.82 -4.52 -17.37
N LEU A 250 -7.32 -4.66 -16.13
CA LEU A 250 -7.41 -5.94 -15.43
C LEU A 250 -8.87 -6.40 -15.37
N THR A 251 -9.16 -7.55 -15.97
CA THR A 251 -10.43 -8.27 -15.79
C THR A 251 -10.23 -9.45 -14.83
N ILE A 252 -11.09 -9.58 -13.83
CA ILE A 252 -11.07 -10.66 -12.84
C ILE A 252 -12.35 -11.49 -12.96
N ASN A 253 -12.21 -12.78 -13.23
CA ASN A 253 -13.31 -13.75 -13.21
C ASN A 253 -13.22 -14.62 -11.95
N MET A 254 -13.99 -14.25 -10.92
CA MET A 254 -14.03 -14.95 -9.64
C MET A 254 -14.59 -16.39 -9.75
N LYS A 255 -15.41 -16.68 -10.76
CA LYS A 255 -15.98 -18.03 -10.94
C LYS A 255 -14.94 -19.02 -11.43
N THR A 256 -14.02 -18.57 -12.27
CA THR A 256 -12.98 -19.41 -12.87
C THR A 256 -11.60 -19.18 -12.27
N ASN A 257 -11.48 -18.30 -11.26
CA ASN A 257 -10.21 -17.83 -10.70
C ASN A 257 -9.20 -17.37 -11.77
N ALA A 258 -9.71 -16.82 -12.87
CA ALA A 258 -8.89 -16.40 -14.00
C ALA A 258 -8.82 -14.88 -14.03
N THR A 259 -7.66 -14.36 -14.43
CA THR A 259 -7.48 -12.92 -14.68
C THR A 259 -6.97 -12.68 -16.09
N THR A 260 -7.23 -11.49 -16.62
CA THR A 260 -6.78 -11.08 -17.94
C THR A 260 -6.25 -9.66 -17.86
N PHE A 261 -5.01 -9.48 -18.32
CA PHE A 261 -4.29 -8.21 -18.38
C PHE A 261 -4.25 -7.77 -19.84
N THR A 262 -4.95 -6.69 -20.17
CA THR A 262 -4.96 -6.13 -21.52
C THR A 262 -4.04 -4.92 -21.55
N PHE A 263 -3.06 -4.94 -22.45
CA PHE A 263 -2.16 -3.82 -22.72
C PHE A 263 -2.74 -2.99 -23.86
N PRO A 264 -2.69 -1.64 -23.78
CA PRO A 264 -3.08 -0.77 -24.88
C PRO A 264 -2.14 -0.99 -26.06
N SER A 265 -2.72 -1.01 -27.26
CA SER A 265 -2.03 -1.17 -28.54
C SER A 265 -1.23 0.06 -28.95
#